data_AF-A0A098AN00-F1
#
_entry.id   AF-A0A098AN00-F1
#
_cell.length_a   1.000
_cell.length_b   1.000
_cell.length_c   1.000
_cell.angle_alpha   90.00
_cell.angle_beta   90.00
_cell.angle_gamma   90.00
#
_symmetry.space_group_name_H-M   'P 1'
#
loop_
_entity.id
_entity.type
_entity.pdbx_description
1 polymer ?
#
loop_
_entity_poly.entity_id
_entity_poly.type
_entity_poly.pdbx_seq_one_letter_code
_entity_poly.pdbx_strand_id
1 'polypeptide(L)'
;MQDILSGRFVFTYIDTRGNINKPLHADYLNNKMKSIRKQHKELAHATPHELRHTAKQAGMNLEAISEALTHSDTGTTQIYVNTSNVVPMTVGEFALKSLKQ
;
A
#
# COMPACT_ATOMS: atom_id res chain seq x y z
N MET A 1 13.86 6.66 -27.85
CA MET A 1 12.58 7.36 -27.74
C MET A 1 12.40 7.81 -26.28
N GLN A 2 13.20 8.78 -25.88
CA GLN A 2 13.07 9.55 -24.64
C GLN A 2 13.14 11.03 -25.05
N ASP A 3 12.58 11.94 -24.24
CA ASP A 3 12.51 13.41 -24.44
C ASP A 3 11.26 14.03 -25.10
N ILE A 4 10.07 13.62 -24.68
CA ILE A 4 8.88 14.52 -24.71
C ILE A 4 8.28 14.74 -23.30
N LEU A 5 8.79 14.08 -22.26
CA LEU A 5 8.23 14.12 -20.90
C LEU A 5 9.03 14.92 -19.88
N SER A 6 10.18 15.50 -20.24
CA SER A 6 11.17 16.08 -19.31
C SER A 6 10.72 17.33 -18.52
N GLY A 7 9.41 17.63 -18.48
CA GLY A 7 8.83 18.67 -17.63
C GLY A 7 7.33 18.51 -17.30
N ARG A 8 6.71 17.35 -17.56
CA ARG A 8 5.26 17.15 -17.35
C ARG A 8 4.99 16.16 -16.22
N PHE A 9 4.18 16.56 -15.24
CA PHE A 9 3.76 15.64 -14.18
C PHE A 9 2.73 14.64 -14.70
N VAL A 10 2.73 13.43 -14.14
CA VAL A 10 1.76 12.37 -14.47
C VAL A 10 0.35 12.78 -14.02
N PHE A 11 0.24 13.34 -12.81
CA PHE A 11 -1.01 13.84 -12.26
C PHE A 11 -0.97 15.37 -12.21
N THR A 12 -1.86 15.99 -12.97
CA THR A 12 -1.93 17.44 -13.10
C THR A 12 -3.37 17.93 -13.06
N TYR A 13 -3.54 19.22 -12.78
CA TYR A 13 -4.82 19.91 -12.97
C TYR A 13 -4.59 21.25 -13.68
N ILE A 14 -5.68 21.81 -14.20
CA ILE A 14 -5.73 23.17 -14.75
C ILE A 14 -6.19 24.08 -13.61
N ASP A 15 -5.39 25.10 -13.27
CA ASP A 15 -5.77 26.02 -12.20
C ASP A 15 -6.87 27.00 -12.62
N THR A 16 -7.38 27.77 -11.67
CA THR A 16 -8.46 28.76 -11.90
C THR A 16 -8.05 29.89 -12.84
N ARG A 17 -6.76 30.03 -13.14
CA ARG A 17 -6.19 31.03 -14.06
C ARG A 17 -5.90 30.42 -15.43
N GLY A 18 -6.23 29.14 -15.65
CA GLY A 18 -6.01 28.43 -16.90
C GLY A 18 -4.59 27.88 -17.08
N ASN A 19 -3.72 27.94 -16.07
CA ASN A 19 -2.39 27.37 -16.19
C ASN A 19 -2.46 25.84 -16.15
N ILE A 20 -1.81 25.20 -17.12
CA ILE A 20 -1.71 23.75 -17.23
C ILE A 20 -0.53 23.19 -16.42
N ASN A 21 -0.50 21.86 -16.27
CA ASN A 21 0.64 21.12 -15.71
C ASN A 21 0.98 21.50 -14.25
N LYS A 22 -0.01 21.93 -13.46
CA LYS A 22 0.18 22.15 -12.03
C LYS A 22 0.20 20.80 -11.31
N PRO A 23 1.16 20.57 -10.39
CA PRO A 23 1.23 19.30 -9.65
C PRO A 23 -0.01 19.15 -8.77
N LEU A 24 -0.62 17.97 -8.83
CA LEU A 24 -1.78 17.65 -8.01
C LEU A 24 -1.42 17.65 -6.52
N HIS A 25 -2.21 18.32 -5.70
CA HIS A 25 -1.99 18.35 -4.25
C HIS A 25 -2.31 16.99 -3.60
N ALA A 26 -1.56 16.59 -2.57
CA ALA A 26 -1.77 15.31 -1.89
C ALA A 26 -3.19 15.17 -1.30
N ASP A 27 -3.77 16.27 -0.82
CA ASP A 27 -5.14 16.28 -0.28
C ASP A 27 -6.21 15.93 -1.31
N TYR A 28 -5.90 16.05 -2.60
CA TYR A 28 -6.81 15.61 -3.65
C TYR A 28 -7.18 14.13 -3.45
N LEU A 29 -6.19 13.29 -3.14
CA LEU A 29 -6.41 11.86 -2.93
C LEU A 29 -7.25 11.62 -1.67
N ASN A 30 -6.97 12.34 -0.58
CA ASN A 30 -7.77 12.29 0.64
C ASN A 30 -9.24 12.66 0.38
N ASN A 31 -9.48 13.71 -0.40
CA ASN A 31 -10.82 14.15 -0.77
C ASN A 31 -11.51 13.15 -1.69
N LYS A 32 -10.76 12.53 -2.61
CA LYS A 32 -11.30 11.47 -3.48
C LYS A 32 -11.74 10.25 -2.67
N MET A 33 -10.95 9.82 -1.69
CA MET A 33 -11.32 8.74 -0.76
C MET A 33 -12.59 9.08 0.03
N LYS A 34 -12.71 10.32 0.55
CA LYS A 34 -13.93 10.79 1.22
C LYS A 34 -15.15 10.73 0.30
N SER A 35 -15.01 11.14 -0.97
CA SER A 35 -16.09 11.08 -1.96
C SER A 35 -16.53 9.65 -2.25
N ILE A 36 -15.58 8.72 -2.41
CA ILE A 36 -15.86 7.29 -2.64
C ILE A 36 -16.66 6.74 -1.45
N ARG A 37 -16.21 6.98 -0.22
CA ARG A 37 -16.93 6.55 0.99
C ARG A 37 -18.35 7.13 1.09
N LYS A 38 -18.56 8.37 0.64
CA LYS A 38 -19.89 9.00 0.64
C LYS A 38 -20.83 8.28 -0.34
N GLN A 39 -20.30 7.83 -1.48
CA GLN A 39 -21.05 7.12 -2.52
C GLN A 39 -21.27 5.64 -2.17
N HIS A 40 -20.27 5.01 -1.56
CA HIS A 40 -20.22 3.58 -1.25
C HIS A 40 -20.10 3.38 0.27
N LYS A 41 -21.24 3.44 0.96
CA LYS A 41 -21.30 3.33 2.43
C LYS A 41 -21.07 1.90 2.93
N GLU A 42 -21.21 0.93 2.04
CA GLU A 42 -20.94 -0.50 2.26
C GLU A 42 -19.44 -0.82 2.38
N LEU A 43 -18.57 0.05 1.85
CA LEU A 43 -17.13 -0.16 1.91
C LEU A 43 -16.58 0.19 3.29
N ALA A 44 -15.61 -0.61 3.74
CA ALA A 44 -14.84 -0.30 4.94
C ALA A 44 -14.14 1.07 4.80
N HIS A 45 -14.01 1.79 5.91
CA HIS A 45 -13.25 3.03 5.88
C HIS A 45 -11.80 2.74 5.50
N ALA A 46 -11.32 3.43 4.47
CA ALA A 46 -9.94 3.39 4.06
C ALA A 46 -9.40 4.79 3.80
N THR A 47 -8.14 4.98 4.15
CA THR A 47 -7.28 6.11 3.81
C THR A 47 -6.26 5.69 2.75
N PRO A 48 -5.62 6.63 2.03
CA PRO A 48 -4.60 6.26 1.05
C PRO A 48 -3.44 5.44 1.65
N HIS A 49 -3.11 5.69 2.92
CA HIS A 49 -2.10 4.91 3.63
C HIS A 49 -2.58 3.47 3.88
N GLU A 50 -3.82 3.27 4.32
CA GLU A 50 -4.40 1.94 4.52
C GLU A 50 -4.51 1.14 3.21
N LEU A 51 -4.79 1.80 2.08
CA LEU A 51 -4.77 1.14 0.77
C LEU A 51 -3.37 0.61 0.41
N ARG A 52 -2.32 1.35 0.75
CA ARG A 52 -0.94 0.88 0.54
C ARG A 52 -0.65 -0.37 1.38
N HIS A 53 -1.23 -0.51 2.57
CA HIS A 53 -1.13 -1.73 3.38
C HIS A 53 -1.86 -2.93 2.76
N THR A 54 -2.98 -2.72 2.04
CA THR A 54 -3.80 -3.83 1.51
C THR A 54 -3.28 -4.44 0.21
N ALA A 55 -2.30 -3.81 -0.45
CA ALA A 55 -1.71 -4.28 -1.71
C ALA A 55 -1.08 -5.70 -1.64
N LYS A 56 -0.91 -6.25 -0.43
CA LYS A 56 -0.32 -7.57 -0.15
C LYS A 56 -1.25 -8.76 -0.42
N GLN A 57 -2.56 -8.58 -0.65
CA GLN A 57 -3.48 -9.73 -0.81
C GLN A 57 -3.28 -10.54 -2.11
N ALA A 58 -2.38 -10.14 -3.01
CA ALA A 58 -2.18 -10.76 -4.32
C ALA A 58 -1.08 -11.84 -4.42
N GLY A 59 -0.64 -12.45 -3.30
CA GLY A 59 0.32 -13.56 -3.34
C GLY A 59 1.76 -13.18 -3.72
N MET A 60 2.13 -11.89 -3.57
CA MET A 60 3.51 -11.42 -3.77
C MET A 60 4.42 -11.82 -2.60
N ASN A 61 5.68 -12.14 -2.89
CA ASN A 61 6.70 -12.42 -1.87
C ASN A 61 7.05 -11.14 -1.08
N LEU A 62 7.59 -11.31 0.13
CA LEU A 62 7.85 -10.21 1.05
C LEU A 62 8.94 -9.26 0.53
N GLU A 63 9.89 -9.79 -0.22
CA GLU A 63 11.00 -9.07 -0.82
C GLU A 63 10.54 -8.13 -1.95
N ALA A 64 9.69 -8.60 -2.87
CA ALA A 64 9.13 -7.75 -3.93
C ALA A 64 8.18 -6.70 -3.36
N ILE A 65 7.47 -7.01 -2.26
CA ILE A 65 6.69 -6.00 -1.54
C ILE A 65 7.63 -4.97 -0.89
N SER A 66 8.72 -5.40 -0.26
CA SER A 66 9.70 -4.50 0.35
C SER A 66 10.34 -3.57 -0.68
N GLU A 67 10.68 -4.09 -1.86
CA GLU A 67 11.22 -3.34 -2.98
C GLU A 67 10.18 -2.36 -3.55
N ALA A 68 8.96 -2.81 -3.82
CA ALA A 68 7.88 -1.98 -4.34
C ALA A 68 7.46 -0.85 -3.38
N LEU A 69 7.59 -1.08 -2.07
CA LEU A 69 7.31 -0.09 -1.04
C LEU A 69 8.55 0.73 -0.64
N THR A 70 9.69 0.51 -1.31
CA THR A 70 10.96 1.21 -1.08
C THR A 70 11.39 1.22 0.39
N HIS A 71 11.15 0.12 1.11
CA HIS A 71 11.57 -0.01 2.50
C HIS A 71 13.04 -0.43 2.57
N SER A 72 13.83 0.29 3.36
CA SER A 72 15.25 -0.03 3.61
C SER A 72 15.45 -1.28 4.45
N ASP A 73 14.40 -1.71 5.17
CA ASP A 73 14.43 -2.88 6.05
C ASP A 73 13.16 -3.73 5.89
N THR A 74 13.35 -5.05 5.87
CA THR A 74 12.29 -6.05 5.73
C THR A 74 11.40 -6.15 6.98
N GLY A 75 11.91 -5.76 8.16
CA GLY A 75 11.12 -5.67 9.39
C GLY A 75 10.02 -4.61 9.33
N THR A 76 10.27 -3.49 8.65
CA THR A 76 9.25 -2.46 8.39
C THR A 76 8.16 -3.01 7.48
N THR A 77 8.55 -3.74 6.44
CA THR A 77 7.61 -4.44 5.55
C THR A 77 6.77 -5.45 6.32
N GLN A 78 7.35 -6.21 7.25
CA GLN A 78 6.66 -7.24 8.05
C GLN A 78 5.52 -6.69 8.92
N ILE A 79 5.74 -5.54 9.59
CA ILE A 79 4.70 -4.80 10.33
C ILE A 79 3.64 -4.27 9.34
N TYR A 80 4.10 -3.75 8.21
CA TYR A 80 3.25 -3.15 7.18
C TYR A 80 2.32 -4.17 6.50
N VAL A 81 2.80 -5.40 6.32
CA VAL A 81 2.06 -6.45 5.64
C VAL A 81 1.22 -7.32 6.57
N ASN A 82 1.31 -7.15 7.90
CA ASN A 82 0.62 -7.98 8.88
C ASN A 82 0.76 -9.49 8.56
N THR A 83 1.94 -9.94 8.14
CA THR A 83 2.25 -11.39 8.11
C THR A 83 2.40 -11.84 9.54
N SER A 84 1.50 -12.69 10.04
CA SER A 84 1.87 -13.59 11.12
C SER A 84 3.10 -14.38 10.66
N ASN A 85 4.12 -14.47 11.51
CA ASN A 85 5.24 -15.38 11.27
C ASN A 85 4.65 -16.80 11.24
N VAL A 86 4.35 -17.31 10.05
CA VAL A 86 4.08 -18.73 9.86
C VAL A 86 5.44 -19.40 9.97
N VAL A 87 5.87 -19.66 11.20
CA VAL A 87 7.00 -20.56 11.45
C VAL A 87 6.48 -21.95 11.07
N PRO A 88 7.07 -22.64 10.08
CA PRO A 88 6.71 -24.02 9.78
C PRO A 88 7.11 -24.88 10.98
N MET A 89 6.18 -25.05 11.91
CA MET A 89 6.30 -25.98 13.02
C MET A 89 5.85 -27.33 12.51
N THR A 90 6.72 -28.33 12.62
CA THR A 90 6.33 -29.69 12.26
C THR A 90 5.26 -30.19 13.24
N VAL A 91 4.37 -31.05 12.77
CA VAL A 91 3.36 -31.70 13.65
C VAL A 91 4.01 -32.41 14.84
N GLY A 92 5.24 -32.92 14.68
CA GLY A 92 6.04 -33.51 15.76
C GLY A 92 6.47 -32.50 16.83
N GLU A 93 6.95 -31.32 16.44
CA GLU A 93 7.31 -30.24 17.38
C GLU A 93 6.09 -29.68 18.11
N PHE A 94 4.95 -29.56 17.41
CA PHE A 94 3.69 -29.14 18.03
C PHE A 94 3.24 -30.15 19.10
N ALA A 95 3.20 -31.44 18.75
CA ALA A 95 2.85 -32.50 19.69
C ALA A 95 3.81 -32.55 20.89
N LEU A 96 5.12 -32.44 20.67
CA LEU A 96 6.12 -32.43 21.74
C LEU A 96 5.95 -31.23 22.69
N LYS A 97 5.60 -30.05 22.18
CA LYS A 97 5.35 -28.85 22.99
C LYS A 97 4.04 -28.98 23.80
N SER A 98 3.02 -29.61 23.23
CA SER A 98 1.76 -29.92 23.93
C SER A 98 1.93 -30.98 25.03
N LEU A 99 2.90 -31.88 24.89
CA LEU A 99 3.22 -32.93 25.87
C LEU A 99 4.16 -32.46 26.99
N LYS A 100 4.77 -31.28 26.86
CA LYS A 100 5.68 -30.67 27.86
C LYS A 100 4.97 -29.61 28.73
N GLN A 101 3.64 -29.64 28.81
CA GLN A 101 2.85 -28.90 29.80
C GLN A 101 2.81 -29.64 31.14
#